data_AF-A0A1F6DUH2-F1
#
_entry.id   AF-A0A1F6DUH2-F1
#
_cell.length_a   1.000
_cell.length_b   1.000
_cell.length_c   1.000
_cell.angle_alpha   90.00
_cell.angle_beta   90.00
_cell.angle_gamma   90.00
#
_symmetry.space_group_name_H-M   'P 1'
#
loop_
_entity.id
_entity.type
_entity.pdbx_description
1 polymer ?
#
loop_
_entity_poly.entity_id
_entity_poly.type
_entity_poly.pdbx_seq_one_letter_code
_entity_poly.pdbx_strand_id
1 'polypeptide(L)'
;MAYNWSNKRRLDTLSATGKDNILIFKAPDERAEVHVKKGTIEKVIFKKAGSKPVTIRATNAHAVVVGKGNAQRDVYHYLKPGGPAPTMRLGITVHRGEGTWSSLPHAFELNTERGFEEVFFHIMKGASKRGIQVGKGVWFDNTPADVVWPIKDHTFSTVPMGYHPVVGEPGVHVSYVWVYLAKKKKWEKIK
;
A
#
# COMPACT_ATOMS: atom_id res chain seq x y z
N MET A 1 12.33 -15.50 -8.59
CA MET A 1 12.70 -14.18 -9.16
C MET A 1 12.04 -13.08 -8.35
N ALA A 2 12.58 -11.85 -8.36
CA ALA A 2 11.93 -10.73 -7.68
C ALA A 2 10.59 -10.37 -8.34
N TYR A 3 9.62 -9.88 -7.57
CA TYR A 3 8.33 -9.44 -8.11
C TYR A 3 8.48 -8.20 -9.02
N ASN A 4 7.63 -8.15 -10.04
CA ASN A 4 7.64 -7.10 -11.05
C ASN A 4 6.89 -5.83 -10.60
N TRP A 5 7.02 -4.77 -11.40
CA TRP A 5 6.30 -3.51 -11.21
C TRP A 5 5.31 -3.28 -12.35
N SER A 6 4.12 -2.80 -12.02
CA SER A 6 3.07 -2.45 -12.97
C SER A 6 3.20 -1.03 -13.53
N ASN A 7 4.03 -0.19 -12.91
CA ASN A 7 4.39 1.13 -13.41
C ASN A 7 5.87 1.46 -13.10
N LYS A 8 6.33 2.63 -13.56
CA LYS A 8 7.70 3.08 -13.28
C LYS A 8 7.89 3.29 -11.77
N ARG A 9 9.05 2.88 -11.26
CA ARG A 9 9.46 3.18 -9.87
C ARG A 9 9.71 4.68 -9.75
N ARG A 10 8.87 5.37 -8.98
CA ARG A 10 8.97 6.82 -8.74
C ARG A 10 9.02 7.08 -7.23
N LEU A 11 10.13 6.70 -6.62
CA LEU A 11 10.37 6.81 -5.19
C LEU A 11 11.75 7.45 -4.97
N ASP A 12 11.91 8.10 -3.83
CA ASP A 12 13.13 8.77 -3.39
C ASP A 12 13.78 7.98 -2.26
N THR A 13 13.12 7.93 -1.11
CA THR A 13 13.66 7.33 0.11
C THR A 13 13.04 5.97 0.44
N LEU A 14 11.85 5.69 -0.10
CA LEU A 14 11.19 4.39 0.04
C LEU A 14 11.67 3.43 -1.06
N SER A 15 12.03 2.21 -0.67
CA SER A 15 12.28 1.12 -1.61
C SER A 15 11.39 -0.08 -1.28
N ALA A 16 11.01 -0.82 -2.33
CA ALA A 16 10.19 -2.02 -2.20
C ALA A 16 10.75 -3.14 -3.10
N THR A 17 10.80 -4.35 -2.57
CA THR A 17 11.14 -5.56 -3.31
C THR A 17 10.43 -6.76 -2.67
N GLY A 18 10.38 -7.88 -3.35
CA GLY A 18 9.83 -9.10 -2.76
C GLY A 18 10.04 -10.32 -3.62
N LYS A 19 9.96 -11.47 -2.99
CA LYS A 19 9.98 -12.81 -3.59
C LYS A 19 9.41 -13.80 -2.59
N ASP A 20 8.93 -14.95 -3.07
CA ASP A 20 8.58 -16.10 -2.22
C ASP A 20 7.63 -15.74 -1.05
N ASN A 21 6.62 -14.92 -1.33
CA ASN A 21 5.64 -14.37 -0.37
C ASN A 21 6.22 -13.47 0.74
N ILE A 22 7.44 -12.99 0.56
CA ILE A 22 8.08 -12.02 1.47
C ILE A 22 8.26 -10.70 0.71
N LEU A 23 7.74 -9.62 1.29
CA LEU A 23 7.95 -8.25 0.80
C LEU A 23 8.89 -7.51 1.76
N ILE A 24 9.84 -6.77 1.21
CA ILE A 24 10.76 -5.93 1.96
C ILE A 24 10.54 -4.48 1.55
N PHE A 25 10.24 -3.65 2.54
CA PHE A 25 10.19 -2.20 2.41
C PHE A 25 11.31 -1.58 3.25
N LYS A 26 12.02 -0.60 2.69
CA LYS A 26 13.05 0.15 3.42
C LYS A 26 12.87 1.64 3.20
N ALA A 27 13.06 2.40 4.27
CA ALA A 27 13.32 3.84 4.29
C ALA A 27 14.67 4.06 5.02
N PRO A 28 15.21 5.30 5.10
CA PRO A 28 16.56 5.55 5.61
C PRO A 28 16.90 4.84 6.94
N ASP A 29 16.01 4.93 7.93
CA ASP A 29 16.20 4.34 9.25
C ASP A 29 15.18 3.23 9.59
N GLU A 30 14.37 2.80 8.63
CA GLU A 30 13.23 1.91 8.87
C GLU A 30 13.22 0.76 7.86
N ARG A 31 13.03 -0.48 8.33
CA ARG A 31 12.84 -1.66 7.49
C ARG A 31 11.62 -2.44 7.96
N ALA A 32 10.73 -2.78 7.03
CA ALA A 32 9.65 -3.73 7.25
C ALA A 32 9.82 -4.95 6.35
N GLU A 33 9.68 -6.13 6.94
CA GLU A 33 9.60 -7.40 6.26
C GLU A 33 8.20 -7.99 6.48
N VAL A 34 7.47 -8.16 5.39
CA VAL A 34 6.06 -8.56 5.40
C VAL A 34 5.97 -9.98 4.87
N HIS A 35 5.45 -10.89 5.70
CA HIS A 35 5.20 -12.27 5.32
C HIS A 35 3.75 -12.39 4.89
N VAL A 36 3.52 -12.72 3.63
CA VAL A 36 2.19 -12.87 3.04
C VAL A 36 1.81 -14.34 3.02
N LYS A 37 0.57 -14.66 3.37
CA LYS A 37 0.03 -16.03 3.35
C LYS A 37 -1.46 -16.02 3.09
N LYS A 38 -1.93 -16.95 2.24
CA LYS A 38 -3.37 -17.08 1.87
C LYS A 38 -4.00 -15.78 1.35
N GLY A 39 -3.19 -14.89 0.78
CA GLY A 39 -3.60 -13.61 0.23
C GLY A 39 -3.78 -12.48 1.24
N THR A 40 -3.24 -12.62 2.46
CA THR A 40 -3.16 -11.54 3.45
C THR A 40 -1.79 -11.52 4.15
N ILE A 41 -1.54 -10.55 5.02
CA ILE A 41 -0.33 -10.50 5.84
C ILE A 41 -0.47 -11.49 7.02
N GLU A 42 0.49 -12.41 7.17
CA GLU A 42 0.61 -13.28 8.35
C GLU A 42 1.30 -12.57 9.51
N LYS A 43 2.39 -11.84 9.19
CA LYS A 43 3.16 -11.05 10.15
C LYS A 43 3.99 -9.97 9.45
N VAL A 44 4.36 -8.96 10.22
CA VAL A 44 5.32 -7.91 9.86
C VAL A 44 6.44 -7.92 10.87
N ILE A 45 7.68 -7.98 10.39
CA ILE A 45 8.89 -7.78 11.21
C ILE A 45 9.43 -6.40 10.87
N PHE A 46 9.29 -5.47 11.81
CA PHE A 46 9.75 -4.10 11.67
C PHE A 46 11.04 -3.88 12.46
N LYS A 47 11.98 -3.12 11.90
CA LYS A 47 13.20 -2.70 12.58
C LYS A 47 13.50 -1.24 12.25
N LYS A 48 13.67 -0.43 13.30
CA LYS A 48 14.29 0.89 13.22
C LYS A 48 15.79 0.78 13.49
N ALA A 49 16.61 1.61 12.84
CA ALA A 49 18.04 1.73 13.14
C ALA A 49 18.26 1.96 14.65
N GLY A 50 19.26 1.27 15.22
CA GLY A 50 19.56 1.33 16.66
C GLY A 50 18.54 0.63 17.58
N SER A 51 17.48 0.01 17.06
CA SER A 51 16.44 -0.67 17.86
C SER A 51 16.40 -2.19 17.62
N LYS A 52 15.88 -2.94 18.60
CA LYS A 52 15.56 -4.36 18.41
C LYS A 52 14.37 -4.52 17.44
N PRO A 53 14.33 -5.57 16.60
CA PRO A 53 13.18 -5.83 15.74
C PRO A 53 11.90 -6.10 16.55
N VAL A 54 10.76 -5.64 16.04
CA VAL A 54 9.43 -5.89 16.59
C VAL A 54 8.65 -6.74 15.59
N THR A 55 8.00 -7.81 16.07
CA THR A 55 7.12 -8.65 15.25
C THR A 55 5.66 -8.35 15.58
N ILE A 56 4.87 -8.02 14.56
CA ILE A 56 3.44 -7.78 14.64
C ILE A 56 2.76 -8.89 13.85
N ARG A 57 2.04 -9.78 14.55
CA ARG A 57 1.26 -10.86 13.94
C ARG A 57 -0.09 -10.36 13.47
N ALA A 58 -0.73 -11.07 12.55
CA ALA A 58 -2.06 -10.72 12.04
C ALA A 58 -3.11 -10.50 13.15
N THR A 59 -3.06 -11.30 14.23
CA THR A 59 -3.95 -11.17 15.40
C THR A 59 -3.80 -9.84 16.15
N ASN A 60 -2.68 -9.14 15.96
CA ASN A 60 -2.37 -7.87 16.63
C ASN A 60 -2.55 -6.67 15.69
N ALA A 61 -2.96 -6.89 14.44
CA ALA A 61 -3.24 -5.81 13.51
C ALA A 61 -4.51 -5.07 13.94
N HIS A 62 -4.51 -3.74 13.79
CA HIS A 62 -5.71 -2.96 14.03
C HIS A 62 -6.63 -3.05 12.80
N ALA A 63 -7.72 -3.81 12.96
CA ALA A 63 -8.70 -4.07 11.90
C ALA A 63 -9.83 -3.03 11.93
N VAL A 64 -10.19 -2.51 10.76
CA VAL A 64 -11.35 -1.62 10.57
C VAL A 64 -12.06 -1.95 9.27
N VAL A 65 -13.37 -1.74 9.25
CA VAL A 65 -14.18 -1.79 8.02
C VAL A 65 -14.35 -0.36 7.54
N VAL A 66 -14.07 -0.11 6.27
CA VAL A 66 -14.16 1.24 5.70
C VAL A 66 -15.04 1.23 4.46
N GLY A 67 -15.81 2.29 4.29
CA GLY A 67 -16.68 2.49 3.12
C GLY A 67 -17.99 1.70 3.20
N LYS A 68 -18.77 1.78 2.12
CA LYS A 68 -20.09 1.15 1.98
C LYS A 68 -20.31 0.78 0.51
N GLY A 69 -21.24 -0.16 0.24
CA GLY A 69 -21.59 -0.57 -1.11
C GLY A 69 -20.35 -1.01 -1.91
N ASN A 70 -20.18 -0.43 -3.11
CA ASN A 70 -19.07 -0.78 -3.99
C ASN A 70 -17.68 -0.35 -3.48
N ALA A 71 -17.58 0.33 -2.34
CA ALA A 71 -16.31 0.75 -1.75
C ALA A 71 -16.06 0.17 -0.36
N GLN A 72 -16.83 -0.86 0.03
CA GLN A 72 -16.65 -1.52 1.32
C GLN A 72 -15.45 -2.46 1.28
N ARG A 73 -14.55 -2.33 2.27
CA ARG A 73 -13.35 -3.15 2.40
C ARG A 73 -12.95 -3.33 3.86
N ASP A 74 -12.19 -4.38 4.13
CA ASP A 74 -11.48 -4.58 5.38
C ASP A 74 -10.06 -4.00 5.26
N VAL A 75 -9.64 -3.26 6.27
CA VAL A 75 -8.30 -2.67 6.34
C VAL A 75 -7.62 -3.11 7.63
N TYR A 76 -6.42 -3.65 7.51
CA TYR A 76 -5.62 -4.14 8.63
C TYR A 76 -4.34 -3.32 8.73
N HIS A 77 -4.21 -2.54 9.79
CA HIS A 77 -3.07 -1.68 10.05
C HIS A 77 -2.04 -2.42 10.91
N TYR A 78 -0.79 -2.47 10.44
CA TYR A 78 0.34 -3.07 11.16
C TYR A 78 1.29 -2.01 11.69
N LEU A 79 1.69 -1.04 10.86
CA LEU A 79 2.45 0.13 11.29
C LEU A 79 1.54 1.36 11.21
N LYS A 80 1.23 1.95 12.36
CA LYS A 80 0.25 3.02 12.54
C LYS A 80 0.78 4.14 13.47
N PRO A 81 0.13 5.31 13.54
CA PRO A 81 0.45 6.35 14.53
C PRO A 81 0.60 5.80 15.94
N GLY A 82 1.61 6.28 16.67
CA GLY A 82 1.92 5.82 18.03
C GLY A 82 2.53 4.42 18.09
N GLY A 83 2.74 3.75 16.95
CA GLY A 83 3.43 2.47 16.85
C GLY A 83 4.97 2.60 16.82
N PRO A 84 5.69 1.49 16.55
CA PRO A 84 7.15 1.45 16.59
C PRO A 84 7.83 2.21 15.44
N ALA A 85 7.09 2.54 14.38
CA ALA A 85 7.59 3.16 13.17
C ALA A 85 7.40 4.69 13.19
N PRO A 86 8.47 5.50 13.22
CA PRO A 86 8.35 6.95 13.18
C PRO A 86 7.60 7.47 11.95
N THR A 87 7.97 7.02 10.74
CA THR A 87 7.38 7.54 9.49
C THR A 87 6.67 6.48 8.68
N MET A 88 7.15 5.23 8.69
CA MET A 88 6.55 4.17 7.89
C MET A 88 5.15 3.82 8.39
N ARG A 89 4.20 3.76 7.47
CA ARG A 89 2.85 3.25 7.68
C ARG A 89 2.63 2.08 6.75
N LEU A 90 2.02 1.02 7.28
CA LEU A 90 1.94 -0.25 6.58
C LEU A 90 0.66 -0.97 6.98
N GLY A 91 -0.04 -1.44 5.97
CA GLY A 91 -1.22 -2.27 6.15
C GLY A 91 -1.56 -3.06 4.91
N ILE A 92 -2.69 -3.73 4.98
CA ILE A 92 -3.31 -4.39 3.84
C ILE A 92 -4.78 -3.99 3.77
N THR A 93 -5.22 -3.72 2.55
CA THR A 93 -6.63 -3.55 2.22
C THR A 93 -7.13 -4.80 1.51
N VAL A 94 -8.28 -5.31 1.92
CA VAL A 94 -8.95 -6.48 1.36
C VAL A 94 -10.35 -6.04 0.95
N HIS A 95 -10.61 -6.01 -0.36
CA HIS A 95 -11.95 -5.73 -0.88
C HIS A 95 -12.94 -6.76 -0.32
N ARG A 96 -14.21 -6.39 -0.15
CA ARG A 96 -15.25 -7.37 0.26
C ARG A 96 -16.01 -7.99 -0.91
N GLY A 97 -15.85 -7.45 -2.11
CA GLY A 97 -16.52 -7.93 -3.31
C GLY A 97 -15.60 -7.89 -4.51
N GLU A 98 -16.13 -8.38 -5.63
CA GLU A 98 -15.53 -8.24 -6.95
C GLU A 98 -16.02 -6.94 -7.59
N GLY A 99 -15.18 -6.28 -8.40
CA GLY A 99 -15.52 -5.00 -9.01
C GLY A 99 -15.73 -3.84 -8.03
N THR A 100 -15.33 -4.01 -6.76
CA THR A 100 -15.35 -2.94 -5.76
C THR A 100 -14.15 -2.02 -5.92
N TRP A 101 -14.31 -0.77 -5.49
CA TRP A 101 -13.32 0.29 -5.58
C TRP A 101 -12.73 0.60 -4.19
N SER A 102 -11.46 0.93 -4.12
CA SER A 102 -10.85 1.44 -2.90
C SER A 102 -9.79 2.50 -3.22
N SER A 103 -9.12 3.01 -2.18
CA SER A 103 -8.08 4.04 -2.32
C SER A 103 -8.57 5.35 -2.94
N LEU A 104 -9.80 5.75 -2.62
CA LEU A 104 -10.25 7.13 -2.80
C LEU A 104 -9.36 8.03 -1.92
N PRO A 105 -8.95 9.22 -2.40
CA PRO A 105 -7.97 10.03 -1.70
C PRO A 105 -8.50 10.55 -0.37
N HIS A 106 -7.58 10.73 0.57
CA HIS A 106 -7.79 11.48 1.79
C HIS A 106 -7.70 12.97 1.50
N ALA A 107 -8.31 13.80 2.35
CA ALA A 107 -8.39 15.24 2.13
C ALA A 107 -7.02 15.93 1.91
N PHE A 108 -5.96 15.47 2.58
CA PHE A 108 -4.63 16.05 2.40
C PHE A 108 -4.03 15.72 1.03
N GLU A 109 -4.39 14.59 0.44
CA GLU A 109 -3.86 14.14 -0.86
C GLU A 109 -4.38 15.01 -2.02
N LEU A 110 -5.50 15.70 -1.82
CA LEU A 110 -6.04 16.69 -2.77
C LEU A 110 -5.28 18.02 -2.75
N ASN A 111 -4.47 18.27 -1.71
CA ASN A 111 -3.58 19.43 -1.62
C ASN A 111 -2.15 18.96 -1.90
N THR A 112 -1.91 18.56 -3.15
CA THR A 112 -0.69 17.89 -3.60
C THR A 112 0.58 18.69 -3.27
N GLU A 113 1.64 17.99 -2.86
CA GLU A 113 2.94 18.57 -2.59
C GLU A 113 4.07 17.57 -2.83
N ARG A 114 5.29 18.08 -2.96
CA ARG A 114 6.50 17.27 -3.18
C ARG A 114 6.81 16.35 -1.99
N GLY A 115 7.28 15.15 -2.29
CA GLY A 115 7.99 14.25 -1.38
C GLY A 115 7.16 13.14 -0.75
N PHE A 116 5.86 13.09 -1.03
CA PHE A 116 5.01 11.98 -0.61
C PHE A 116 5.34 10.72 -1.43
N GLU A 117 5.46 9.58 -0.75
CA GLU A 117 5.85 8.31 -1.34
C GLU A 117 4.92 7.22 -0.84
N GLU A 118 4.33 6.47 -1.76
CA GLU A 118 3.49 5.34 -1.45
C GLU A 118 3.65 4.22 -2.49
N VAL A 119 3.60 2.98 -2.02
CA VAL A 119 3.73 1.77 -2.82
C VAL A 119 2.62 0.80 -2.48
N PHE A 120 1.98 0.24 -3.50
CA PHE A 120 1.09 -0.91 -3.38
C PHE A 120 1.76 -2.17 -3.90
N PHE A 121 1.50 -3.30 -3.25
CA PHE A 121 1.76 -4.64 -3.77
C PHE A 121 0.43 -5.38 -3.89
N HIS A 122 0.07 -5.76 -5.10
CA HIS A 122 -1.25 -6.33 -5.41
C HIS A 122 -1.27 -7.83 -5.19
N ILE A 123 -2.35 -8.31 -4.58
CA ILE A 123 -2.66 -9.71 -4.31
C ILE A 123 -4.09 -9.94 -4.83
N MET A 124 -4.23 -10.76 -5.85
CA MET A 124 -5.48 -10.91 -6.58
C MET A 124 -5.92 -12.38 -6.64
N LYS A 125 -7.23 -12.59 -6.50
CA LYS A 125 -7.89 -13.90 -6.64
C LYS A 125 -9.00 -13.81 -7.68
N GLY A 126 -9.45 -14.97 -8.18
CA GLY A 126 -10.47 -15.04 -9.20
C GLY A 126 -9.89 -15.11 -10.61
N ALA A 127 -10.67 -14.66 -11.59
CA ALA A 127 -10.49 -14.97 -13.02
C ALA A 127 -9.15 -14.48 -13.60
N SER A 128 -9.11 -13.25 -14.12
CA SER A 128 -7.94 -12.73 -14.84
C SER A 128 -6.77 -12.35 -13.92
N LYS A 129 -7.07 -12.17 -12.63
CA LYS A 129 -6.14 -11.63 -11.61
C LYS A 129 -5.43 -10.35 -12.07
N ARG A 130 -6.21 -9.48 -12.69
CA ARG A 130 -5.81 -8.19 -13.20
C ARG A 130 -6.78 -7.12 -12.72
N GLY A 131 -6.34 -5.88 -12.80
CA GLY A 131 -7.17 -4.73 -12.47
C GLY A 131 -6.61 -3.45 -13.08
N ILE A 132 -7.18 -2.35 -12.65
CA ILE A 132 -6.84 -1.02 -13.09
C ILE A 132 -6.56 -0.16 -11.86
N GLN A 133 -5.47 0.62 -11.94
CA GLN A 133 -5.20 1.67 -10.98
C GLN A 133 -5.12 3.01 -11.71
N VAL A 134 -5.78 4.02 -11.13
CA VAL A 134 -5.76 5.40 -11.59
C VAL A 134 -4.74 6.16 -10.75
N GLY A 135 -4.12 7.20 -11.31
CA GLY A 135 -3.30 8.14 -10.56
C GLY A 135 -3.40 9.53 -11.17
N LYS A 136 -4.02 10.45 -10.42
CA LYS A 136 -4.17 11.86 -10.77
C LYS A 136 -3.68 12.75 -9.63
N GLY A 137 -2.65 13.55 -9.87
CA GLY A 137 -2.00 14.39 -8.86
C GLY A 137 -0.53 14.60 -9.18
N VAL A 138 0.37 14.29 -8.24
CA VAL A 138 1.82 14.43 -8.42
C VAL A 138 2.60 13.22 -7.91
N TRP A 139 3.70 12.91 -8.58
CA TRP A 139 4.70 11.96 -8.07
C TRP A 139 5.55 12.61 -6.96
N PHE A 140 6.44 11.82 -6.34
CA PHE A 140 7.28 12.29 -5.23
C PHE A 140 8.13 13.53 -5.58
N ASP A 141 8.52 13.69 -6.83
CA ASP A 141 9.36 14.79 -7.35
C ASP A 141 8.53 16.02 -7.76
N ASN A 142 7.22 16.01 -7.51
CA ASN A 142 6.23 17.01 -7.91
C ASN A 142 5.92 17.04 -9.41
N THR A 143 6.35 16.04 -10.18
CA THR A 143 5.94 15.94 -11.59
C THR A 143 4.47 15.50 -11.68
N PRO A 144 3.68 16.03 -12.64
CA PRO A 144 2.27 15.69 -12.76
C PRO A 144 2.02 14.20 -13.04
N ALA A 145 0.92 13.71 -12.52
CA ALA A 145 0.34 12.41 -12.84
C ALA A 145 -1.10 12.62 -13.30
N ASP A 146 -1.44 12.13 -14.49
CA ASP A 146 -2.82 11.90 -14.92
C ASP A 146 -2.79 10.67 -15.82
N VAL A 147 -2.72 9.49 -15.18
CA VAL A 147 -2.45 8.23 -15.85
C VAL A 147 -3.29 7.10 -15.27
N VAL A 148 -3.55 6.11 -16.12
CA VAL A 148 -4.20 4.86 -15.75
C VAL A 148 -3.29 3.73 -16.19
N TRP A 149 -3.05 2.74 -15.32
CA TRP A 149 -2.19 1.60 -15.64
C TRP A 149 -2.80 0.26 -15.24
N PRO A 150 -2.49 -0.82 -15.99
CA PRO A 150 -2.92 -2.16 -15.63
C PRO A 150 -2.09 -2.66 -14.45
N ILE A 151 -2.78 -3.28 -13.49
CA ILE A 151 -2.16 -3.98 -12.37
C ILE A 151 -2.41 -5.49 -12.50
N LYS A 152 -1.48 -6.29 -11.98
CA LYS A 152 -1.55 -7.76 -12.03
C LYS A 152 -1.28 -8.32 -10.65
N ASP A 153 -1.67 -9.57 -10.45
CA ASP A 153 -1.31 -10.31 -9.24
C ASP A 153 0.20 -10.31 -9.00
N HIS A 154 0.60 -10.13 -7.74
CA HIS A 154 1.98 -10.10 -7.27
C HIS A 154 2.88 -9.08 -8.00
N THR A 155 2.36 -7.87 -8.28
CA THR A 155 3.15 -6.74 -8.78
C THR A 155 3.08 -5.52 -7.86
N PHE A 156 4.18 -4.76 -7.86
CA PHE A 156 4.25 -3.46 -7.20
C PHE A 156 3.68 -2.34 -8.08
N SER A 157 3.22 -1.24 -7.48
CA SER A 157 3.00 0.04 -8.16
C SER A 157 3.39 1.18 -7.25
N THR A 158 4.03 2.20 -7.83
CA THR A 158 4.17 3.50 -7.18
C THR A 158 2.83 4.23 -7.24
N VAL A 159 2.44 4.90 -6.16
CA VAL A 159 1.17 5.64 -6.06
C VAL A 159 1.48 7.15 -5.95
N PRO A 160 0.90 7.99 -6.83
CA PRO A 160 1.08 9.44 -6.72
C PRO A 160 0.27 10.00 -5.54
N MET A 161 0.72 11.12 -4.99
CA MET A 161 -0.11 11.92 -4.11
C MET A 161 -1.23 12.56 -4.94
N GLY A 162 -2.48 12.38 -4.52
CA GLY A 162 -3.64 12.78 -5.30
C GLY A 162 -4.70 11.70 -5.32
N TYR A 163 -5.56 11.69 -6.33
CA TYR A 163 -6.61 10.70 -6.53
C TYR A 163 -6.03 9.41 -7.14
N HIS A 164 -6.12 8.27 -6.44
CA HIS A 164 -5.44 7.04 -6.87
C HIS A 164 -6.21 5.72 -6.65
N PRO A 165 -7.49 5.64 -7.03
CA PRO A 165 -8.30 4.47 -6.75
C PRO A 165 -7.86 3.22 -7.51
N VAL A 166 -8.29 2.07 -7.00
CA VAL A 166 -8.00 0.75 -7.56
C VAL A 166 -9.26 -0.10 -7.66
N VAL A 167 -9.36 -0.88 -8.75
CA VAL A 167 -10.45 -1.82 -9.02
C VAL A 167 -9.93 -3.07 -9.74
N GLY A 168 -10.57 -4.22 -9.50
CA GLY A 168 -10.31 -5.47 -10.24
C GLY A 168 -11.08 -5.53 -11.56
N GLU A 169 -10.57 -6.30 -12.52
CA GLU A 169 -11.39 -6.73 -13.67
C GLU A 169 -12.59 -7.60 -13.19
N PRO A 170 -13.63 -7.82 -14.02
CA PRO A 170 -14.78 -8.66 -13.63
C PRO A 170 -14.35 -10.03 -13.10
N GLY A 171 -14.95 -10.48 -12.00
CA GLY A 171 -14.58 -11.75 -11.36
C GLY A 171 -13.26 -11.73 -10.60
N VAL A 172 -12.65 -10.55 -10.38
CA VAL A 172 -11.39 -10.41 -9.64
C VAL A 172 -11.62 -9.77 -8.29
N HIS A 173 -11.16 -10.48 -7.26
CA HIS A 173 -11.09 -9.98 -5.91
C HIS A 173 -9.72 -9.34 -5.66
N VAL A 174 -9.71 -8.08 -5.24
CA VAL A 174 -8.48 -7.30 -5.04
C VAL A 174 -8.12 -7.22 -3.55
N SER A 175 -6.85 -7.45 -3.27
CA SER A 175 -6.22 -7.09 -2.00
C SER A 175 -4.87 -6.46 -2.30
N TYR A 176 -4.39 -5.58 -1.45
CA TYR A 176 -3.08 -4.98 -1.65
C TYR A 176 -2.45 -4.56 -0.34
N VAL A 177 -1.17 -4.92 -0.19
CA VAL A 177 -0.32 -4.38 0.85
C VAL A 177 0.05 -2.96 0.43
N TRP A 178 -0.13 -2.00 1.33
CA TRP A 178 0.21 -0.61 1.08
C TRP A 178 1.24 -0.14 2.10
N VAL A 179 2.18 0.68 1.63
CA VAL A 179 3.19 1.35 2.45
C VAL A 179 3.34 2.79 2.00
N TYR A 180 3.28 3.72 2.95
CA TYR A 180 3.62 5.13 2.70
C TYR A 180 4.51 5.68 3.82
N LEU A 181 5.17 6.80 3.56
CA LEU A 181 6.00 7.51 4.54
C LEU A 181 5.30 8.79 5.01
N ALA A 182 4.85 8.81 6.27
CA ALA A 182 4.29 9.99 6.92
C ALA A 182 5.39 10.98 7.35
N LYS A 183 6.14 11.54 6.40
CA LYS A 183 7.24 12.50 6.68
C LYS A 183 6.77 13.83 7.27
N LYS A 184 5.49 14.16 7.08
CA LYS A 184 4.82 15.33 7.67
C LYS A 184 3.61 14.85 8.48
N LYS A 185 3.34 15.47 9.62
CA LYS A 185 2.18 15.12 10.48
C LYS A 185 0.85 15.13 9.72
N LYS A 186 0.69 16.05 8.76
CA LYS A 186 -0.51 16.15 7.90
C LYS A 186 -0.68 15.02 6.88
N TRP A 187 0.34 14.18 6.66
CA TRP A 187 0.28 13.04 5.73
C TRP A 187 -0.24 11.77 6.37
N GLU A 188 -0.88 11.88 7.52
CA GLU A 188 -1.41 10.74 8.21
C GLU A 188 -2.78 10.34 7.63
N LYS A 189 -2.86 9.13 7.06
CA LYS A 189 -4.11 8.54 6.57
C LYS A 189 -4.89 7.84 7.69
N ILE A 190 -4.16 7.28 8.66
CA ILE A 190 -4.73 6.46 9.74
C ILE A 190 -5.15 7.41 10.87
N LYS A 191 -6.45 7.47 11.14
CA LYS A 191 -6.98 8.24 12.27
C LYS A 191 -7.03 7.39 13.54
#